data_AF-A0A1M5GJB3-F1
#
_entry.id   AF-A0A1M5GJB3-F1
#
_cell.length_a   1.000
_cell.length_b   1.000
_cell.length_c   1.000
_cell.angle_alpha   90.00
_cell.angle_beta   90.00
_cell.angle_gamma   90.00
#
_symmetry.space_group_name_H-M   'P 1'
#
loop_
_entity.id
_entity.type
_entity.pdbx_description
1 polymer ?
#
loop_
_entity_poly.entity_id
_entity_poly.type
_entity_poly.pdbx_seq_one_letter_code
_entity_poly.pdbx_strand_id
1 'polypeptide(L)'
;MTKKAISPDQRIKMLIETFETFGWRNDGHADVSTLWWFTEVIVLTSYWHPIGRKLFLFLLIDPLEYPEKKVTDVGISLTLATDKNLMETIALKEIELPFLKEYCAKINLLILK
;
A
#
# COMPACT_ATOMS: atom_id res chain seq x y z
N MET A 1 0.43 -14.52 -27.74
CA MET A 1 1.19 -14.41 -26.47
C MET A 1 0.20 -14.18 -25.35
N THR A 2 -0.08 -15.20 -24.55
CA THR A 2 -0.93 -15.08 -23.35
C THR A 2 -0.17 -14.27 -22.30
N LYS A 3 -0.64 -13.05 -21.99
CA LYS A 3 -0.11 -12.28 -20.84
C LYS A 3 -0.31 -13.14 -19.59
N LYS A 4 0.78 -13.62 -18.99
CA LYS A 4 0.72 -14.35 -17.72
C LYS A 4 0.12 -13.41 -16.67
N ALA A 5 -0.96 -13.83 -16.03
CA ALA A 5 -1.59 -13.05 -14.96
C ALA A 5 -0.57 -12.86 -13.81
N ILE A 6 -0.38 -11.62 -13.38
CA ILE A 6 0.45 -11.26 -12.24
C ILE A 6 -0.36 -11.52 -10.97
N SER A 7 0.21 -12.24 -9.99
CA SER A 7 -0.50 -12.55 -8.73
C SER A 7 -0.68 -11.30 -7.85
N PRO A 8 -1.63 -11.29 -6.91
CA PRO A 8 -1.79 -10.21 -5.93
C PRO A 8 -0.49 -9.90 -5.16
N ASP A 9 0.22 -10.93 -4.69
CA ASP A 9 1.49 -10.77 -3.97
C ASP A 9 2.56 -10.08 -4.83
N GLN A 10 2.62 -10.41 -6.12
CA GLN A 10 3.53 -9.77 -7.06
C GLN A 10 3.17 -8.29 -7.27
N ARG A 11 1.88 -7.95 -7.29
CA ARG A 11 1.40 -6.56 -7.42
C ARG A 11 1.74 -5.73 -6.18
N ILE A 12 1.53 -6.27 -4.98
CA ILE A 12 1.92 -5.63 -3.72
C ILE A 12 3.44 -5.42 -3.70
N LYS A 13 4.21 -6.44 -4.07
CA LYS A 13 5.67 -6.33 -4.18
C LYS A 13 6.09 -5.22 -5.16
N MET A 14 5.48 -5.15 -6.34
CA MET A 14 5.76 -4.10 -7.32
C MET A 14 5.43 -2.70 -6.78
N LEU A 15 4.35 -2.54 -6.02
CA LEU A 15 4.00 -1.28 -5.36
C LEU A 15 5.08 -0.86 -4.35
N ILE A 16 5.51 -1.79 -3.48
CA ILE A 16 6.58 -1.55 -2.50
C ILE A 16 7.88 -1.17 -3.20
N GLU A 17 8.34 -1.98 -4.16
CA GLU A 17 9.56 -1.71 -4.93
C GLU A 17 9.48 -0.36 -5.66
N THR A 18 8.30 0.03 -6.15
CA THR A 18 8.11 1.35 -6.74
C THR A 18 8.27 2.44 -5.68
N PHE A 19 7.62 2.34 -4.52
CA PHE A 19 7.85 3.29 -3.43
C PHE A 19 9.33 3.38 -3.03
N GLU A 20 10.05 2.27 -3.05
CA GLU A 20 11.49 2.26 -2.77
C GLU A 20 12.28 3.13 -3.76
N THR A 21 11.94 3.09 -5.05
CA THR A 21 12.52 4.04 -6.03
C THR A 21 12.19 5.51 -5.78
N PHE A 22 11.21 5.81 -4.92
CA PHE A 22 10.72 7.14 -4.56
C PHE A 22 11.17 7.60 -3.16
N GLY A 23 12.19 6.98 -2.57
CA GLY A 23 12.78 7.44 -1.31
C GLY A 23 12.17 6.83 -0.05
N TRP A 24 11.49 5.68 -0.18
CA TRP A 24 10.90 4.92 0.92
C TRP A 24 11.67 3.63 1.18
N ARG A 25 11.66 3.13 2.41
CA ARG A 25 12.21 1.82 2.74
C ARG A 25 11.14 0.98 3.38
N ASN A 26 11.01 -0.28 2.98
CA ASN A 26 10.15 -1.23 3.66
C ASN A 26 10.74 -1.61 5.03
N ASP A 27 10.07 -1.23 6.12
CA ASP A 27 10.45 -1.54 7.50
C ASP A 27 9.67 -2.75 8.06
N GLY A 28 8.89 -3.46 7.22
CA GLY A 28 8.18 -4.70 7.58
C GLY A 28 6.69 -4.48 7.85
N HIS A 29 6.13 -5.27 8.77
CA HIS A 29 4.71 -5.28 9.10
C HIS A 29 4.47 -4.63 10.47
N ALA A 30 3.39 -3.87 10.60
CA ALA A 30 2.95 -3.37 11.90
C ALA A 30 2.10 -4.45 12.60
N ASP A 31 2.37 -4.67 13.88
CA ASP A 31 1.49 -5.48 14.73
C ASP A 31 0.27 -4.64 15.11
N VAL A 32 -0.86 -4.99 14.53
CA VAL A 32 -2.15 -4.34 14.78
C VAL A 32 -3.19 -5.42 15.02
N SER A 33 -4.05 -5.21 16.03
CA SER A 33 -5.22 -6.04 16.22
C SER A 33 -6.04 -6.06 14.92
N THR A 34 -6.20 -7.24 14.31
CA THR A 34 -6.88 -7.38 13.01
C THR A 34 -8.27 -6.77 13.06
N LEU A 35 -8.45 -5.63 12.39
CA LEU A 35 -9.77 -5.07 12.16
C LEU A 35 -10.44 -5.82 11.01
N TRP A 36 -11.77 -5.79 10.97
CA TRP A 36 -12.55 -6.57 10.00
C TRP A 36 -12.35 -6.15 8.53
N TRP A 37 -11.71 -5.02 8.27
CA TRP A 37 -11.63 -4.39 6.95
C TRP A 37 -10.24 -4.44 6.29
N PHE A 38 -9.23 -5.00 6.96
CA PHE A 38 -7.91 -5.25 6.38
C PHE A 38 -7.30 -6.54 6.94
N THR A 39 -6.29 -7.09 6.24
CA THR A 39 -5.58 -8.29 6.70
C THR A 39 -4.24 -7.97 7.36
N GLU A 40 -3.47 -7.05 6.78
CA GLU A 40 -2.15 -6.65 7.28
C GLU A 40 -1.86 -5.17 7.00
N VAL A 41 -0.86 -4.63 7.70
CA VAL A 41 -0.33 -3.29 7.47
C VAL A 41 1.17 -3.35 7.24
N ILE A 42 1.61 -2.92 6.07
CA ILE A 42 3.03 -2.78 5.72
C ILE A 42 3.49 -1.35 6.07
N VAL A 43 4.66 -1.23 6.66
CA VAL A 43 5.24 0.05 7.07
C VAL A 43 6.37 0.43 6.14
N LEU A 44 6.26 1.60 5.51
CA LEU A 44 7.35 2.22 4.78
C LEU A 44 7.86 3.44 5.55
N THR A 45 9.17 3.65 5.58
CA THR A 45 9.80 4.82 6.19
C THR A 45 10.56 5.62 5.16
N SER A 46 10.33 6.92 5.10
CA SER A 46 11.05 7.82 4.18
C SER A 46 12.50 7.97 4.63
N TYR A 47 13.44 7.81 3.69
CA TYR A 47 14.86 8.08 3.90
C TYR A 47 15.35 9.34 3.16
N TRP A 48 14.47 10.04 2.46
CA TRP A 48 14.82 11.25 1.70
C TRP A 48 14.29 12.54 2.34
N HIS A 49 13.01 12.87 2.16
CA HIS A 49 12.37 14.01 2.81
C HIS A 49 10.84 13.81 2.80
N PRO A 50 10.14 14.02 3.93
CA PRO A 50 10.69 14.24 5.27
C PRO A 50 11.25 12.94 5.87
N ILE A 51 12.52 12.97 6.28
CA ILE A 51 13.25 11.79 6.81
C ILE A 51 12.52 11.22 8.03
N GLY A 52 12.42 9.90 8.10
CA GLY A 52 11.83 9.18 9.23
C GLY A 52 10.31 9.18 9.26
N ARG A 53 9.65 9.86 8.32
CA ARG A 53 8.18 9.81 8.22
C ARG A 53 7.73 8.43 7.79
N LYS A 54 6.65 7.95 8.41
CA LYS A 54 6.04 6.65 8.14
C LYS A 54 4.88 6.77 7.16
N LEU A 55 4.77 5.78 6.29
CA LEU A 55 3.63 5.51 5.43
C LEU A 55 3.14 4.10 5.75
N PHE A 56 1.85 3.97 5.96
CA PHE A 56 1.20 2.71 6.30
C PHE A 56 0.36 2.26 5.11
N LEU A 57 0.66 1.06 4.60
CA LEU A 57 -0.09 0.43 3.53
C LEU A 57 -1.00 -0.64 4.13
N PHE A 58 -2.29 -0.36 4.19
CA PHE A 58 -3.32 -1.27 4.66
C PHE A 58 -3.77 -2.18 3.51
N LEU A 59 -3.59 -3.49 3.66
CA LEU A 59 -4.09 -4.46 2.69
C LEU A 59 -5.57 -4.72 2.94
N LEU A 60 -6.40 -4.02 2.18
CA LEU A 60 -7.85 -4.02 2.35
C LEU A 60 -8.44 -5.28 1.74
N ILE A 61 -9.41 -5.84 2.45
CA ILE A 61 -10.11 -7.07 2.03
C ILE A 61 -11.53 -6.74 1.59
N ASP A 62 -12.06 -7.51 0.65
CA ASP A 62 -13.49 -7.48 0.35
C ASP A 62 -14.27 -8.07 1.55
N PRO A 63 -15.15 -7.30 2.21
CA PRO A 63 -15.93 -7.81 3.33
C PRO A 63 -16.88 -8.95 2.93
N LEU A 64 -17.27 -9.02 1.64
CA LEU A 64 -18.16 -10.05 1.12
C LEU A 64 -17.47 -11.40 0.96
N GLU A 65 -16.14 -11.42 0.89
CA GLU A 65 -15.33 -12.64 0.74
C GLU A 65 -14.79 -13.16 2.09
N TYR A 66 -15.43 -12.79 3.21
CA TYR A 66 -15.09 -13.37 4.53
C TYR A 66 -15.50 -14.86 4.57
N PRO A 67 -14.64 -15.79 5.06
CA PRO A 67 -13.39 -15.60 5.81
C PRO A 67 -12.10 -15.64 4.96
N GLU A 68 -12.17 -15.76 3.64
CA GLU A 68 -11.00 -15.95 2.77
C GLU A 68 -10.07 -14.72 2.73
N LYS A 69 -10.54 -13.54 3.17
CA LYS A 69 -9.76 -12.30 3.35
C LYS A 69 -8.91 -11.94 2.13
N LYS A 70 -9.49 -12.08 0.94
CA LYS A 70 -8.79 -11.72 -0.29
C LYS A 70 -8.54 -10.22 -0.34
N VAL A 71 -7.27 -9.85 -0.53
CA VAL A 71 -6.89 -8.45 -0.70
C VAL A 71 -7.40 -7.95 -2.04
N THR A 72 -8.12 -6.84 -2.05
CA THR A 72 -8.64 -6.20 -3.26
C THR A 72 -7.99 -4.85 -3.53
N ASP A 73 -7.60 -4.16 -2.47
CA ASP A 73 -7.12 -2.78 -2.53
C ASP A 73 -5.99 -2.56 -1.52
N VAL A 74 -5.21 -1.51 -1.76
CA VAL A 74 -4.21 -1.01 -0.81
C VAL A 74 -4.62 0.39 -0.38
N GLY A 75 -4.91 0.55 0.90
CA GLY A 75 -5.16 1.84 1.54
C GLY A 75 -3.85 2.46 2.02
N ILE A 76 -3.70 3.77 1.92
CA ILE A 76 -2.52 4.50 2.35
C ILE A 76 -2.88 5.46 3.48
N SER A 77 -2.10 5.45 4.56
CA SER A 77 -2.22 6.44 5.64
C SER A 77 -0.87 6.88 6.17
N LEU A 78 -0.83 8.05 6.80
CA LEU A 78 0.35 8.58 7.52
C LEU A 78 0.32 8.26 9.01
N THR A 79 -0.76 7.65 9.48
CA THR A 79 -0.94 7.24 10.86
C THR A 79 -1.36 5.79 10.88
N LEU A 80 -0.97 5.06 11.93
CA LEU A 80 -1.43 3.71 12.20
C LEU A 80 -2.88 3.72 12.76
N ALA A 81 -3.69 4.69 12.36
CA ALA A 81 -4.99 4.90 12.96
C ALA A 81 -5.94 3.75 12.60
N THR A 82 -6.71 3.30 13.58
CA THR A 82 -7.67 2.20 13.49
C THR A 82 -9.00 2.64 12.90
N ASP A 83 -9.19 3.94 12.68
CA ASP A 83 -10.30 4.47 11.89
C ASP A 83 -9.94 4.40 10.39
N LYS A 84 -10.94 4.32 9.51
CA LYS A 84 -10.74 4.24 8.06
C LYS A 84 -10.25 5.57 7.46
N ASN A 85 -9.41 6.33 8.17
CA ASN A 85 -8.79 7.55 7.68
C ASN A 85 -7.62 7.22 6.75
N LEU A 86 -8.00 6.66 5.60
CA LEU A 86 -7.12 6.43 4.47
C LEU A 86 -7.01 7.75 3.69
N MET A 87 -5.77 8.18 3.45
CA MET A 87 -5.46 9.33 2.61
C MET A 87 -5.73 9.01 1.14
N GLU A 88 -5.44 7.77 0.72
CA GLU A 88 -5.71 7.31 -0.63
C GLU A 88 -5.93 5.80 -0.67
N THR A 89 -6.60 5.31 -1.70
CA THR A 89 -6.74 3.86 -1.97
C THR A 89 -6.44 3.57 -3.44
N ILE A 90 -5.80 2.43 -3.71
CA ILE A 90 -5.53 1.92 -5.05
C ILE A 90 -6.02 0.47 -5.15
N ALA A 91 -6.77 0.15 -6.20
CA ALA A 91 -7.21 -1.22 -6.43
C ALA A 91 -6.04 -2.08 -6.93
N LEU A 92 -5.89 -3.30 -6.44
CA LEU A 92 -4.84 -4.22 -6.87
C LEU A 92 -4.86 -4.44 -8.38
N LYS A 93 -6.05 -4.49 -8.99
CA LYS A 93 -6.23 -4.63 -10.44
C LYS A 93 -5.61 -3.48 -11.24
N GLU A 94 -5.49 -2.29 -10.65
CA GLU A 94 -4.95 -1.06 -11.26
C GLU A 94 -3.42 -0.94 -11.14
N ILE A 95 -2.78 -1.83 -10.36
CA ILE A 95 -1.33 -1.88 -10.22
C ILE A 95 -0.69 -2.39 -11.52
N GLU A 96 -0.36 -1.45 -12.41
CA GLU A 96 0.44 -1.64 -13.63
C GLU A 96 1.63 -0.67 -13.65
N LEU A 97 2.78 -1.08 -14.23
CA LEU A 97 4.07 -0.36 -14.11
C LEU A 97 4.05 1.14 -14.45
N PRO A 98 3.38 1.62 -15.52
CA PRO A 98 3.35 3.05 -15.83
C PRO A 98 2.56 3.85 -14.78
N PHE A 99 1.44 3.30 -14.33
CA PHE A 99 0.55 3.94 -13.36
C PHE A 99 1.19 4.05 -11.96
N LEU A 100 1.95 3.04 -11.56
CA LEU A 100 2.57 2.99 -10.24
C LEU A 100 3.53 4.15 -9.96
N LYS A 101 4.32 4.55 -10.97
CA LYS A 101 5.27 5.67 -10.81
C LYS A 101 4.55 6.99 -10.60
N GLU A 102 3.51 7.24 -11.39
CA GLU A 102 2.68 8.45 -11.26
C GLU A 102 1.95 8.47 -9.92
N TYR A 103 1.43 7.32 -9.50
CA TYR A 103 0.79 7.15 -8.20
C TYR A 103 1.74 7.43 -7.03
N CYS A 104 2.94 6.83 -7.01
CA CYS A 104 3.92 7.07 -5.95
C CYS A 104 4.39 8.54 -5.94
N ALA A 105 4.58 9.16 -7.11
CA ALA A 105 4.88 10.58 -7.21
C ALA A 105 3.77 11.47 -6.61
N LYS A 106 2.51 11.17 -6.91
CA LYS A 106 1.33 11.85 -6.33
C LYS A 106 1.33 11.73 -4.80
N ILE A 107 1.55 10.53 -4.27
CA ILE A 107 1.61 10.31 -2.81
C ILE A 107 2.72 11.13 -2.17
N ASN A 108 3.93 11.14 -2.73
CA ASN A 108 5.03 11.98 -2.22
C ASN A 108 4.65 13.47 -2.20
N LEU A 109 4.01 13.98 -3.25
CA LEU A 109 3.55 15.37 -3.30
C LEU A 109 2.49 15.69 -2.24
N LEU A 110 1.60 14.75 -1.92
CA LEU A 110 0.61 14.93 -0.84
C LEU A 110 1.26 15.01 0.53
N ILE A 111 2.36 14.29 0.73
CA ILE A 111 3.07 14.20 2.02
C ILE A 111 4.00 15.40 2.25
N LEU A 112 4.53 15.98 1.17
CA LEU A 112 5.44 17.13 1.21
C LEU A 112 4.74 18.48 1.42
N LYS A 113 3.42 18.55 1.22
CA LYS A 113 2.59 19.70 1.58
C LYS A 113 2.35 19.75 3.08
#